data_AF-A0A5C6EDX1-F1
#
_entry.id   AF-A0A5C6EDX1-F1
#
_cell.length_a   1.000
_cell.length_b   1.000
_cell.length_c   1.000
_cell.angle_alpha   90.00
_cell.angle_beta   90.00
_cell.angle_gamma   90.00
#
_symmetry.space_group_name_H-M   'P 1'
#
loop_
_entity.id
_entity.type
_entity.pdbx_description
1 polymer ?
#
loop_
_entity_poly.entity_id
_entity_poly.type
_entity_poly.pdbx_seq_one_letter_code
_entity_poly.pdbx_strand_id
1 'polypeptide(L)'
;MNQPNEIVPGIKIDSTGHAMVDSSMQDILFDLALALEAPTNLPVDMQHVVAALMLASRDGHVNAETAIRADDATLIETLVPYVKSVFQVFGGELGAS
;
A
#
# COMPACT_ATOMS: atom_id res chain seq x y z
N MET A 1 -11.39 13.55 19.23
CA MET A 1 -10.08 13.51 18.56
C MET A 1 -9.99 12.15 17.91
N ASN A 2 -10.06 12.05 16.58
CA ASN A 2 -9.94 10.76 15.91
C ASN A 2 -8.46 10.39 15.86
N GLN A 3 -8.08 9.31 16.54
CA GLN A 3 -6.72 8.81 16.50
C GLN A 3 -6.43 8.25 15.10
N PRO A 4 -5.21 8.39 14.57
CA PRO A 4 -4.82 7.75 13.33
C PRO A 4 -5.08 6.24 13.42
N ASN A 5 -5.80 5.69 12.45
CA ASN A 5 -6.08 4.26 12.43
C ASN A 5 -4.91 3.55 11.76
N GLU A 6 -4.28 2.64 12.48
CA GLU A 6 -3.19 1.82 11.94
C GLU A 6 -3.79 0.77 11.01
N ILE A 7 -3.42 0.83 9.73
CA ILE A 7 -3.94 -0.11 8.72
C ILE A 7 -3.10 -1.37 8.65
N VAL A 8 -1.79 -1.23 8.86
CA VAL A 8 -0.77 -2.28 8.99
C VAL A 8 0.34 -1.71 9.89
N PRO A 9 1.16 -2.53 10.56
CA PRO A 9 2.24 -2.05 11.41
C PRO A 9 3.12 -1.00 10.71
N GLY A 10 3.23 0.19 11.31
CA GLY A 10 4.06 1.28 10.79
C GLY A 10 3.43 2.11 9.66
N ILE A 11 2.15 1.89 9.33
CA ILE A 11 1.39 2.72 8.41
C ILE A 11 0.04 3.08 9.03
N LYS A 12 -0.18 4.39 9.22
CA LYS A 12 -1.38 4.94 9.84
C LYS A 12 -2.09 5.88 8.89
N ILE A 13 -3.40 5.96 8.99
CA ILE A 13 -4.20 6.90 8.22
C ILE A 13 -4.90 7.85 9.18
N ASP A 14 -4.77 9.14 8.92
CA ASP A 14 -5.50 10.15 9.67
C ASP A 14 -6.96 10.29 9.21
N SER A 15 -7.75 11.09 9.91
CA SER A 15 -9.17 11.30 9.56
C SER A 15 -9.40 12.01 8.22
N THR A 16 -8.35 12.55 7.60
CA THR A 16 -8.40 13.23 6.30
C THR A 16 -7.98 12.31 5.14
N GLY A 17 -7.54 11.09 5.44
CA GLY A 17 -7.09 10.12 4.44
C GLY A 17 -5.60 10.22 4.10
N HIS A 18 -4.81 11.03 4.83
CA HIS A 18 -3.37 11.04 4.65
C HIS A 18 -2.74 9.83 5.34
N ALA A 19 -1.88 9.14 4.61
CA ALA A 19 -1.06 8.06 5.14
C ALA A 19 0.22 8.62 5.78
N MET A 20 0.44 8.26 7.04
CA MET A 20 1.69 8.44 7.75
C MET A 20 2.46 7.12 7.72
N VAL A 21 3.67 7.13 7.18
CA VAL A 21 4.52 5.96 7.03
C VAL A 21 5.73 6.11 7.94
N ASP A 22 5.95 5.13 8.81
CA ASP A 22 7.12 5.09 9.67
C ASP A 22 8.39 4.88 8.84
N SER A 23 9.50 5.52 9.23
CA SER A 23 10.75 5.46 8.45
C SER A 23 11.30 4.04 8.29
N SER A 24 11.00 3.13 9.22
CA SER A 24 11.38 1.71 9.14
C SER A 24 10.69 0.95 8.01
N MET A 25 9.61 1.50 7.44
CA MET A 25 8.87 0.89 6.34
C MET A 25 9.41 1.27 4.96
N GLN A 26 10.32 2.25 4.85
CA GLN A 26 10.76 2.76 3.55
C GLN A 26 11.37 1.66 2.66
N ASP A 27 12.34 0.91 3.17
CA ASP A 27 12.99 -0.16 2.42
C ASP A 27 11.99 -1.29 2.09
N ILE A 28 11.13 -1.65 3.05
CA ILE A 28 10.11 -2.69 2.88
C ILE A 28 9.12 -2.32 1.77
N LEU A 29 8.66 -1.06 1.75
CA LEU A 29 7.71 -0.57 0.75
C LEU A 29 8.36 -0.41 -0.62
N PHE A 30 9.63 -0.03 -0.67
CA PHE A 30 10.40 0.02 -1.91
C PHE A 30 10.56 -1.38 -2.51
N ASP A 31 11.00 -2.35 -1.72
CA ASP A 31 11.15 -3.74 -2.17
C ASP A 31 9.81 -4.35 -2.58
N LEU A 32 8.73 -4.04 -1.86
CA LEU A 32 7.39 -4.50 -2.20
C LEU A 32 6.89 -3.86 -3.50
N ALA A 33 7.20 -2.59 -3.75
CA ALA A 33 6.88 -1.94 -5.03
C ALA A 33 7.57 -2.67 -6.19
N LEU A 34 8.87 -2.96 -6.07
CA LEU A 34 9.63 -3.73 -7.08
C LEU A 34 9.03 -5.13 -7.30
N ALA A 35 8.66 -5.82 -6.22
CA ALA A 35 8.04 -7.14 -6.30
C ALA A 35 6.67 -7.12 -7.00
N LEU A 36 5.96 -5.99 -6.98
CA LEU A 36 4.65 -5.80 -7.58
C LEU A 36 4.72 -5.37 -9.06
N GLU A 37 5.84 -4.85 -9.57
CA GLU A 37 5.95 -4.41 -10.96
C GLU A 37 5.67 -5.53 -11.97
N ALA A 38 6.35 -6.67 -11.83
CA ALA A 38 6.21 -7.80 -12.76
C ALA A 38 4.79 -8.39 -12.81
N PRO A 39 4.13 -8.74 -11.68
CA PRO A 39 2.77 -9.32 -11.71
C PRO A 39 1.68 -8.30 -12.08
N THR A 40 1.93 -7.01 -11.90
CA THR A 40 0.97 -5.96 -12.31
C THR A 40 1.19 -5.50 -13.75
N ASN A 41 2.41 -5.62 -14.27
CA ASN A 41 2.88 -5.00 -15.51
C ASN A 41 2.69 -3.47 -15.50
N LEU A 42 2.98 -2.84 -14.36
CA LEU A 42 2.83 -1.40 -14.10
C LEU A 42 4.07 -0.85 -13.37
N PRO A 43 4.38 0.45 -13.51
CA PRO A 43 5.52 1.09 -12.84
C PRO A 43 5.16 1.44 -11.38
N VAL A 44 5.14 0.44 -10.50
CA VAL A 44 4.68 0.58 -9.11
C VAL A 44 5.72 1.34 -8.28
N ASP A 45 5.27 2.34 -7.51
CA ASP A 45 6.08 3.02 -6.49
C ASP A 45 5.50 2.85 -5.08
N MET A 46 6.19 3.39 -4.07
CA MET A 46 5.74 3.31 -2.68
C MET A 46 4.36 3.92 -2.43
N GLN A 47 3.97 4.99 -3.15
CA GLN A 47 2.66 5.60 -2.98
C GLN A 47 1.55 4.68 -3.50
N HIS A 48 1.79 4.01 -4.63
CA HIS A 48 0.88 2.98 -5.14
C HIS A 48 0.73 1.82 -4.15
N VAL A 49 1.81 1.39 -3.51
CA VAL A 49 1.78 0.34 -2.49
C VAL A 49 0.96 0.77 -1.27
N VAL A 50 1.19 1.98 -0.75
CA VAL A 50 0.43 2.51 0.40
C VAL A 50 -1.06 2.65 0.08
N ALA A 51 -1.39 3.16 -1.11
CA ALA A 51 -2.77 3.25 -1.58
C ALA A 51 -3.40 1.85 -1.72
N ALA A 52 -2.67 0.88 -2.26
CA ALA A 52 -3.14 -0.50 -2.37
C ALA A 52 -3.38 -1.15 -1.00
N LEU A 53 -2.47 -0.96 -0.03
CA LEU A 53 -2.63 -1.43 1.35
C LEU A 53 -3.84 -0.80 2.03
N MET A 54 -4.09 0.50 1.79
CA MET A 54 -5.29 1.17 2.29
C MET A 54 -6.57 0.55 1.73
N LEU A 55 -6.62 0.28 0.42
CA LEU A 55 -7.79 -0.36 -0.19
C LEU A 55 -7.96 -1.81 0.30
N ALA A 56 -6.89 -2.58 0.36
CA ALA A 56 -6.90 -3.94 0.90
C ALA A 56 -7.36 -3.97 2.36
N SER A 57 -6.98 -2.97 3.17
CA SER A 57 -7.39 -2.85 4.57
C SER A 57 -8.88 -2.56 4.71
N ARG A 58 -9.41 -1.68 3.86
CA ARG A 58 -10.85 -1.38 3.79
C ARG A 58 -11.70 -2.60 3.45
N ASP A 59 -11.17 -3.47 2.61
CA ASP A 59 -11.81 -4.74 2.23
C ASP A 59 -11.54 -5.88 3.23
N GLY A 60 -10.72 -5.64 4.26
CA GLY A 60 -10.42 -6.60 5.32
C GLY A 60 -9.34 -7.65 4.98
N HIS A 61 -8.62 -7.49 3.87
CA HIS A 61 -7.55 -8.41 3.47
C HIS A 61 -6.22 -8.18 4.19
N VAL A 62 -6.00 -6.96 4.71
CA VAL A 62 -4.88 -6.65 5.60
C VAL A 62 -5.38 -5.85 6.80
N ASN A 63 -4.67 -5.93 7.92
CA ASN A 63 -5.02 -5.21 9.14
C ASN A 63 -3.76 -4.90 9.98
N ALA A 64 -3.95 -4.30 11.14
CA ALA A 64 -2.87 -3.92 12.06
C ALA A 64 -2.01 -5.10 12.58
N GLU A 65 -2.41 -6.35 12.35
CA GLU A 65 -1.64 -7.55 12.69
C GLU A 65 -0.91 -8.15 11.46
N THR A 66 -1.22 -7.68 10.26
CA THR A 66 -0.59 -8.16 9.03
C THR A 66 0.85 -7.65 8.91
N ALA A 67 1.81 -8.53 9.05
CA ALA A 67 3.21 -8.21 8.80
C ALA A 67 3.45 -8.00 7.29
N ILE A 68 3.98 -6.83 6.92
CA ILE A 68 4.28 -6.50 5.53
C ILE A 68 5.70 -6.93 5.18
N ARG A 69 5.82 -7.74 4.12
CA ARG A 69 7.10 -8.25 3.63
C ARG A 69 7.10 -8.33 2.11
N ALA A 70 8.20 -7.91 1.49
CA ALA A 70 8.35 -7.95 0.03
C ALA A 70 8.57 -9.38 -0.52
N ASP A 71 8.91 -10.34 0.35
CA ASP A 71 9.11 -11.75 -0.01
C ASP A 71 7.84 -12.62 0.18
N ASP A 72 6.75 -12.03 0.67
CA ASP A 72 5.49 -12.74 0.89
C ASP A 72 4.66 -12.80 -0.40
N ALA A 73 4.71 -13.95 -1.08
CA ALA A 73 3.94 -14.19 -2.30
C ALA A 73 2.43 -14.02 -2.10
N THR A 74 1.89 -14.38 -0.93
CA THR A 74 0.45 -14.25 -0.64
C THR A 74 0.05 -12.78 -0.55
N LEU A 75 0.88 -11.97 0.10
CA LEU A 75 0.69 -10.52 0.17
C LEU A 75 0.78 -9.90 -1.23
N ILE A 76 1.77 -10.28 -2.03
CA ILE A 76 1.92 -9.78 -3.41
C ILE A 76 0.67 -10.10 -4.23
N GLU A 77 0.23 -11.36 -4.24
CA GLU A 77 -0.97 -11.79 -4.96
C GLU A 77 -2.23 -11.04 -4.49
N THR A 78 -2.34 -10.80 -3.19
CA THR A 78 -3.43 -10.02 -2.59
C THR A 78 -3.42 -8.57 -3.09
N LEU A 79 -2.24 -7.94 -3.19
CA LEU A 79 -2.12 -6.52 -3.55
C LEU A 79 -2.20 -6.23 -5.05
N VAL A 80 -1.91 -7.20 -5.93
CA VAL A 80 -2.00 -7.04 -7.40
C VAL A 80 -3.32 -6.40 -7.88
N PRO A 81 -4.53 -6.88 -7.51
CA PRO A 81 -5.77 -6.27 -7.96
C PRO A 81 -5.96 -4.84 -7.42
N TYR A 82 -5.46 -4.54 -6.23
CA TYR A 82 -5.53 -3.20 -5.63
C TYR A 82 -4.62 -2.21 -6.33
N VAL A 83 -3.37 -2.60 -6.63
CA VAL A 83 -2.44 -1.76 -7.39
C VAL A 83 -3.03 -1.44 -8.76
N LYS A 84 -3.56 -2.45 -9.48
CA LYS A 84 -4.23 -2.21 -10.78
C LYS A 84 -5.39 -1.22 -10.66
N SER A 85 -6.19 -1.33 -9.60
CA SER A 85 -7.30 -0.40 -9.33
C SER A 85 -6.82 1.02 -9.04
N VAL A 86 -5.73 1.19 -8.28
CA VAL A 86 -5.12 2.50 -8.03
C VAL A 86 -4.70 3.16 -9.34
N PHE A 87 -4.01 2.44 -10.23
CA PHE A 87 -3.63 2.96 -11.54
C PHE A 87 -4.83 3.32 -12.42
N GLN A 88 -5.91 2.52 -12.39
CA GLN A 88 -7.11 2.80 -13.17
C GLN A 88 -7.85 4.06 -12.68
N VAL A 89 -7.91 4.27 -11.35
CA VAL A 89 -8.65 5.39 -10.74
C VAL A 89 -7.85 6.69 -10.79
N PHE A 90 -6.54 6.63 -10.58
CA PHE A 90 -5.67 7.81 -10.47
C PHE A 90 -4.76 8.02 -11.70
N GLY A 91 -4.97 7.26 -12.78
CA GLY A 91 -4.24 7.43 -14.05
C GLY A 91 -2.73 7.15 -13.97
N GLY A 92 -2.25 6.55 -12.87
CA GLY A 92 -0.83 6.41 -12.58
C GLY A 92 -0.15 7.69 -12.04
N GLU A 93 -0.91 8.75 -11.77
CA GLU A 93 -0.41 10.00 -11.20
C GLU A 93 -0.92 10.17 -9.75
N LEU A 94 -0.32 9.43 -8.82
CA LEU A 94 -0.39 9.83 -7.41
C LEU A 94 0.71 10.87 -7.17
N GLY A 95 0.34 12.15 -7.08
CA GLY A 95 1.24 13.23 -6.67
C GLY A 95 1.44 14.41 -7.63
N ALA A 96 0.70 14.49 -8.75
CA ALA A 96 0.70 15.70 -9.58
C ALA A 96 -0.32 16.73 -9.05
N SER A 97 0.11 17.60 -8.14
CA SER A 97 -0.60 18.84 -7.79
C SER A 97 0.37 20.02 -7.80
#